data_AF-A0A9P7EC40-F1
#
_entry.id   AF-A0A9P7EC40-F1
#
_cell.length_a   1.000
_cell.length_b   1.000
_cell.length_c   1.000
_cell.angle_alpha   90.00
_cell.angle_beta   90.00
_cell.angle_gamma   90.00
#
_symmetry.space_group_name_H-M   'P 1'
#
loop_
_entity.id
_entity.type
_entity.pdbx_description
1 polymer ?
#
loop_
_entity_poly.entity_id
_entity_poly.type
_entity_poly.pdbx_seq_one_letter_code
_entity_poly.pdbx_strand_id
1 'polypeptide(L)'
;MYESTLVDLIEKYFFQFGDKVCCFKDLHPCVDLGTDAKLQWISFHASQESSFATTGDLQWVINLSTDKELYLASTYIKEYMVGLELDSSLPVTEHQPADDITILIGHVFVSLWTMTKDKSYLYNAAVVLEFALMKSCMSFQIQLLLVCIYHLLGASSLALDHYCAINIKQVQDDTLSHFLLTQASTFSLSASGDLTYPSECIESSQIYVSNSQDIFTLLCFQDGDPLQIPEFVSFDDKLENSLQCDVIKLEHVCMQMTHEPINSDLIDMELIELNVIHICFRLLFSIHHDNWDFGMLPNYQPACQPLLNDQTLMFGSSTGQGWLWYFIKIYICAFQHASDLDDIVKEKLLIGDQPKKSPEPEVQLPLREHLAVRTPEEAAEASDWLANKQNELRTRLPLRGVDLKALNGDTNINGHAKKDEEAPPVKEPSQLVAQFFKYMHTHFMLLQQSQNLPSDLPHVATLTQEAFLLFAVGSHHFKTTSVVKIHKLGALVQLLKDIRLKACTVLKTMSNNLLKLGEVAGFIESCKPITDFPTLHHDFVLNIAKSVSKSRKKVLKGIGKGMVKICTNYGQ
;
A
#
# COMPACT_ATOMS: atom_id res chain seq x y z
N MET A 1 21.09 -40.88 3.77
CA MET A 1 21.72 -41.40 2.54
C MET A 1 21.26 -40.64 1.31
N TYR A 2 19.95 -40.38 1.13
CA TYR A 2 19.45 -39.57 0.00
C TYR A 2 19.92 -38.09 0.02
N GLU A 3 19.90 -37.45 1.20
CA GLU A 3 20.29 -36.03 1.35
C GLU A 3 21.79 -35.77 1.13
N SER A 4 22.66 -36.68 1.58
CA SER A 4 24.12 -36.56 1.33
C SER A 4 24.48 -36.69 -0.15
N THR A 5 23.82 -37.59 -0.90
CA THR A 5 23.99 -37.70 -2.35
C THR A 5 23.50 -36.45 -3.10
N LEU A 6 22.48 -35.77 -2.57
CA LEU A 6 21.98 -34.52 -3.15
C LEU A 6 22.98 -33.38 -2.99
N VAL A 7 23.62 -33.25 -1.82
CA VAL A 7 24.69 -32.25 -1.60
C VAL A 7 25.84 -32.46 -2.58
N ASP A 8 26.29 -33.70 -2.78
CA ASP A 8 27.35 -34.01 -3.75
C ASP A 8 26.99 -33.61 -5.20
N LEU A 9 25.70 -33.66 -5.56
CA LEU A 9 25.21 -33.25 -6.87
C LEU A 9 25.12 -31.73 -6.99
N ILE A 10 24.70 -31.05 -5.92
CA ILE A 10 24.68 -29.58 -5.83
C ILE A 10 26.11 -29.04 -5.94
N GLU A 11 27.07 -29.63 -5.23
CA GLU A 11 28.49 -29.27 -5.32
C GLU A 11 29.02 -29.42 -6.75
N LYS A 12 28.72 -30.54 -7.43
CA LYS A 12 29.11 -30.76 -8.84
C LYS A 12 28.48 -29.75 -9.78
N TYR A 13 27.20 -29.44 -9.60
CA TYR A 13 26.52 -28.45 -10.41
C TYR A 13 27.15 -27.07 -10.22
N PHE A 14 27.42 -26.70 -8.97
CA PHE A 14 28.09 -25.45 -8.62
C PHE A 14 29.49 -25.37 -9.25
N PHE A 15 30.27 -26.46 -9.23
CA PHE A 15 31.56 -26.48 -9.92
C PHE A 15 31.48 -26.25 -11.43
N GLN A 16 30.38 -26.67 -12.05
CA GLN A 16 30.22 -26.57 -13.50
C GLN A 16 29.59 -25.25 -13.95
N PHE A 17 28.72 -24.66 -13.13
CA PHE A 17 27.88 -23.52 -13.49
C PHE A 17 27.99 -22.33 -12.53
N GLY A 18 28.82 -22.38 -11.49
CA GLY A 18 28.92 -21.33 -10.48
C GLY A 18 29.37 -19.97 -11.01
N ASP A 19 30.03 -19.94 -12.18
CA ASP A 19 30.41 -18.71 -12.89
C ASP A 19 29.26 -18.12 -13.73
N LYS A 20 28.06 -18.73 -13.69
CA LYS A 20 26.86 -18.31 -14.43
C LYS A 20 25.82 -17.67 -13.50
N VAL A 21 25.16 -16.64 -14.01
CA VAL A 21 24.07 -15.92 -13.32
C VAL A 21 22.89 -16.82 -12.96
N CYS A 22 22.63 -17.87 -13.76
CA CYS A 22 21.53 -18.80 -13.51
C CYS A 22 21.78 -19.75 -12.34
N CYS A 23 23.03 -19.93 -11.88
CA CYS A 23 23.39 -20.99 -10.95
C CYS A 23 22.58 -20.93 -9.65
N PHE A 24 22.45 -19.74 -9.06
CA PHE A 24 21.63 -19.55 -7.87
C PHE A 24 20.17 -19.94 -8.11
N LYS A 25 19.55 -19.51 -9.22
CA LYS A 25 18.14 -19.81 -9.53
C LYS A 25 17.91 -21.30 -9.79
N ASP A 26 18.88 -21.97 -10.42
CA ASP A 26 18.81 -23.40 -10.71
C ASP A 26 18.96 -24.24 -9.44
N LEU A 27 19.80 -23.78 -8.51
CA LEU A 27 20.05 -24.47 -7.24
C LEU A 27 19.02 -24.14 -6.16
N HIS A 28 18.41 -22.94 -6.17
CA HIS A 28 17.48 -22.46 -5.13
C HIS A 28 16.39 -23.47 -4.75
N PRO A 29 15.68 -24.15 -5.68
CA PRO A 29 14.70 -25.18 -5.33
C PRO A 29 15.29 -26.40 -4.59
N CYS A 30 16.61 -26.61 -4.68
CA CYS A 30 17.33 -27.72 -4.09
C CYS A 30 17.93 -27.39 -2.71
N VAL A 31 17.81 -26.15 -2.21
CA VAL A 31 18.48 -25.67 -0.97
C VAL A 31 17.71 -26.02 0.32
N ASP A 32 16.49 -26.56 0.20
CA ASP A 32 15.70 -27.02 1.35
C ASP A 32 16.21 -28.37 1.89
N LEU A 33 17.47 -28.35 2.29
CA LEU A 33 18.26 -29.47 2.78
C LEU A 33 18.03 -29.66 4.28
N GLY A 34 18.06 -30.92 4.75
CA GLY A 34 18.12 -31.24 6.18
C GLY A 34 19.34 -30.61 6.87
N THR A 35 19.30 -30.50 8.21
CA THR A 35 20.33 -29.80 9.01
C THR A 35 21.76 -30.27 8.73
N ASP A 36 21.97 -31.58 8.60
CA ASP A 36 23.29 -32.17 8.34
C ASP A 36 23.81 -31.83 6.94
N ALA A 37 22.93 -31.82 5.94
CA ALA A 37 23.24 -31.47 4.56
C ALA A 37 23.53 -29.96 4.40
N LYS A 38 22.83 -29.09 5.14
CA LYS A 38 23.17 -27.65 5.23
C LYS A 38 24.55 -27.42 5.84
N LEU A 39 24.91 -28.15 6.90
CA LEU A 39 26.24 -28.04 7.50
C LEU A 39 27.35 -28.49 6.54
N GLN A 40 27.13 -29.57 5.77
CA GLN A 40 28.05 -29.99 4.71
C GLN A 40 28.19 -28.89 3.65
N TRP A 41 27.10 -28.32 3.16
CA TRP A 41 27.11 -27.21 2.20
C TRP A 41 27.84 -25.97 2.73
N ILE A 42 27.57 -25.56 3.97
CA ILE A 42 28.27 -24.44 4.62
C ILE A 42 29.77 -24.72 4.74
N SER A 43 30.16 -25.97 5.03
CA SER A 43 31.57 -26.35 5.12
C SER A 43 32.27 -26.34 3.76
N PHE A 44 31.59 -26.79 2.70
CA PHE A 44 32.04 -26.67 1.32
C PHE A 44 32.23 -25.19 0.95
N HIS A 45 31.23 -24.37 1.23
CA HIS A 45 31.28 -22.92 0.99
C HIS A 45 32.46 -22.25 1.71
N ALA A 46 32.67 -22.58 2.99
CA ALA A 46 33.78 -22.02 3.78
C ALA A 46 35.17 -22.47 3.30
N SER A 47 35.25 -23.52 2.48
CA SER A 47 36.51 -24.04 1.92
C SER A 47 36.91 -23.41 0.58
N GLN A 48 36.02 -22.63 -0.05
CA GLN A 48 36.29 -21.96 -1.32
C GLN A 48 37.04 -20.63 -1.10
N GLU A 49 38.05 -20.34 -1.91
CA GLU A 49 38.75 -19.06 -1.91
C GLU A 49 38.00 -18.03 -2.79
N SER A 50 37.80 -16.81 -2.28
CA SER A 50 37.21 -15.71 -3.03
C SER A 50 38.24 -15.11 -4.00
N SER A 51 38.00 -15.25 -5.31
CA SER A 51 38.72 -14.53 -6.37
C SER A 51 37.84 -13.40 -6.92
N PHE A 52 38.46 -12.30 -7.36
CA PHE A 52 37.79 -11.18 -8.03
C PHE A 52 38.51 -10.80 -9.33
N ALA A 53 39.21 -11.75 -9.96
CA ALA A 53 40.04 -11.45 -11.13
C ALA A 53 39.25 -11.38 -12.43
N THR A 54 38.07 -12.02 -12.48
CA THR A 54 37.20 -12.06 -13.66
C THR A 54 35.73 -11.86 -13.28
N THR A 55 34.90 -11.49 -14.26
CA THR A 55 33.44 -11.42 -14.10
C THR A 55 32.83 -12.75 -13.66
N GLY A 56 33.41 -13.88 -14.09
CA GLY A 56 33.01 -15.22 -13.65
C GLY A 56 33.34 -15.49 -12.18
N ASP A 57 34.48 -15.01 -11.69
CA ASP A 57 34.86 -15.12 -10.29
C ASP A 57 33.95 -14.28 -9.38
N LEU A 58 33.55 -13.09 -9.85
CA LEU A 58 32.59 -12.25 -9.15
C LEU A 58 31.22 -12.94 -9.05
N GLN A 59 30.73 -13.50 -10.17
CA GLN A 59 29.46 -14.25 -10.18
C GLN A 59 29.51 -15.47 -9.26
N TRP A 60 30.66 -16.13 -9.18
CA TRP A 60 30.90 -17.23 -8.26
C TRP A 60 30.76 -16.78 -6.80
N VAL A 61 31.35 -15.64 -6.43
CA VAL A 61 31.21 -15.06 -5.08
C VAL A 61 29.76 -14.66 -4.78
N ILE A 62 29.05 -14.06 -5.75
CA ILE A 62 27.62 -13.73 -5.61
C ILE A 62 26.80 -15.00 -5.32
N ASN A 63 27.02 -16.07 -6.08
CA ASN A 63 26.31 -17.34 -5.91
C ASN A 63 26.67 -18.07 -4.60
N LEU A 64 27.84 -17.79 -4.02
CA LEU A 64 28.29 -18.31 -2.73
C LEU A 64 27.55 -17.60 -1.57
N SER A 65 27.45 -16.27 -1.63
CA SER A 65 27.14 -15.37 -0.53
C SER A 65 25.78 -15.60 0.21
N THR A 66 25.76 -16.46 1.25
CA THR A 66 24.62 -16.65 2.18
C THR A 66 25.05 -16.87 3.65
N ASP A 67 24.26 -16.34 4.61
CA ASP A 67 24.17 -16.68 6.06
C ASP A 67 24.80 -15.83 7.22
N LYS A 68 25.36 -14.60 7.09
CA LYS A 68 25.88 -13.84 8.28
C LYS A 68 25.79 -12.29 8.27
N GLU A 69 24.67 -11.71 8.68
CA GLU A 69 24.29 -10.32 8.36
C GLU A 69 25.17 -9.12 8.80
N LEU A 70 25.92 -9.14 9.92
CA LEU A 70 26.58 -7.90 10.40
C LEU A 70 28.00 -7.64 9.86
N TYR A 71 28.79 -8.69 9.63
CA TYR A 71 30.14 -8.54 9.04
C TYR A 71 30.07 -8.46 7.50
N LEU A 72 28.95 -8.92 6.92
CA LEU A 72 28.74 -9.01 5.47
C LEU A 72 28.57 -7.65 4.81
N ALA A 73 27.80 -6.70 5.36
CA ALA A 73 27.56 -5.43 4.66
C ALA A 73 28.87 -4.70 4.28
N SER A 74 29.82 -4.60 5.22
CA SER A 74 31.13 -3.99 4.94
C SER A 74 32.00 -4.81 3.99
N THR A 75 31.80 -6.13 3.95
CA THR A 75 32.50 -7.06 3.06
C THR A 75 31.93 -6.93 1.65
N TYR A 76 30.62 -7.07 1.48
CA TYR A 76 29.91 -6.87 0.23
C TYR A 76 30.15 -5.48 -0.37
N ILE A 77 30.22 -4.41 0.43
CA ILE A 77 30.56 -3.10 -0.11
C ILE A 77 31.98 -3.11 -0.70
N LYS A 78 32.97 -3.77 -0.06
CA LYS A 78 34.31 -3.93 -0.64
C LYS A 78 34.27 -4.72 -1.94
N GLU A 79 33.55 -5.84 -1.95
CA GLU A 79 33.42 -6.72 -3.11
C GLU A 79 32.72 -6.01 -4.27
N TYR A 80 31.69 -5.22 -3.98
CA TYR A 80 31.02 -4.36 -4.96
C TYR A 80 31.99 -3.35 -5.58
N MET A 81 32.80 -2.68 -4.75
CA MET A 81 33.77 -1.70 -5.24
C MET A 81 34.84 -2.34 -6.14
N VAL A 82 35.30 -3.54 -5.80
CA VAL A 82 36.21 -4.32 -6.65
C VAL A 82 35.51 -4.76 -7.94
N GLY A 83 34.26 -5.24 -7.84
CA GLY A 83 33.45 -5.68 -8.98
C GLY A 83 33.18 -4.56 -9.98
N LEU A 84 33.02 -3.32 -9.53
CA LEU A 84 32.88 -2.14 -10.40
C LEU A 84 34.11 -1.87 -11.27
N GLU A 85 35.31 -2.31 -10.86
CA GLU A 85 36.53 -2.13 -11.65
C GLU A 85 36.64 -3.11 -12.83
N LEU A 86 35.86 -4.21 -12.81
CA LEU A 86 35.98 -5.31 -13.76
C LEU A 86 35.40 -5.00 -15.15
N ASP A 87 34.43 -4.07 -15.27
CA ASP A 87 33.73 -3.85 -16.55
C ASP A 87 33.30 -2.38 -16.80
N SER A 88 34.27 -1.46 -16.74
CA SER A 88 34.04 -0.02 -16.95
C SER A 88 33.53 0.41 -18.35
N SER A 89 33.39 -0.52 -19.30
CA SER A 89 32.99 -0.25 -20.70
C SER A 89 31.62 -0.78 -21.10
N LEU A 90 30.79 -1.24 -20.16
CA LEU A 90 29.45 -1.72 -20.49
C LEU A 90 28.53 -0.57 -20.96
N PRO A 91 27.62 -0.83 -21.93
CA PRO A 91 26.57 0.10 -22.27
C PRO A 91 25.71 0.47 -21.05
N VAL A 92 25.18 1.69 -21.04
CA VAL A 92 24.30 2.19 -19.96
C VAL A 92 23.02 1.33 -19.80
N THR A 93 22.64 0.58 -20.83
CA THR A 93 21.49 -0.33 -20.84
C THR A 93 21.75 -1.69 -20.20
N GLU A 94 23.02 -2.06 -19.97
CA GLU A 94 23.40 -3.34 -19.38
C GLU A 94 23.54 -3.23 -17.88
N HIS A 95 23.11 -4.26 -17.16
CA HIS A 95 23.31 -4.38 -15.73
C HIS A 95 24.80 -4.59 -15.44
N GLN A 96 25.29 -4.01 -14.35
CA GLN A 96 26.66 -4.28 -13.92
C GLN A 96 26.68 -5.67 -13.27
N PRO A 97 27.72 -6.49 -13.51
CA PRO A 97 27.86 -7.79 -12.87
C PRO A 97 27.85 -7.73 -11.33
N ALA A 98 28.20 -6.58 -10.76
CA ALA A 98 28.20 -6.34 -9.31
C ALA A 98 26.86 -5.82 -8.76
N ASP A 99 25.84 -5.61 -9.60
CA ASP A 99 24.54 -5.08 -9.14
C ASP A 99 23.86 -6.01 -8.13
N ASP A 100 23.96 -7.32 -8.31
CA ASP A 100 23.43 -8.33 -7.38
C ASP A 100 24.05 -8.18 -5.97
N ILE A 101 25.33 -7.81 -5.87
CA ILE A 101 26.00 -7.52 -4.58
C ILE A 101 25.38 -6.29 -3.93
N THR A 102 25.02 -5.28 -4.71
CA THR A 102 24.35 -4.08 -4.19
C THR A 102 22.97 -4.40 -3.64
N ILE A 103 22.21 -5.22 -4.35
CA ILE A 103 20.88 -5.68 -3.90
C ILE A 103 21.02 -6.46 -2.58
N LEU A 104 22.01 -7.35 -2.48
CA LEU A 104 22.35 -8.06 -1.23
C LEU A 104 22.70 -7.11 -0.08
N ILE A 105 23.49 -6.06 -0.33
CA ILE A 105 23.79 -5.04 0.68
C ILE A 105 22.50 -4.36 1.18
N GLY A 106 21.60 -4.00 0.26
CA GLY A 106 20.29 -3.45 0.59
C GLY A 106 19.47 -4.38 1.47
N HIS A 107 19.41 -5.68 1.13
CA HIS A 107 18.70 -6.69 1.92
C HIS A 107 19.26 -6.83 3.32
N VAL A 108 20.59 -6.92 3.45
CA VAL A 108 21.25 -7.01 4.75
C VAL A 108 20.87 -5.83 5.63
N PHE A 109 20.89 -4.61 5.10
CA PHE A 109 20.48 -3.44 5.87
C PHE A 109 18.99 -3.44 6.25
N VAL A 110 18.11 -3.92 5.38
CA VAL A 110 16.69 -4.08 5.70
C VAL A 110 16.48 -5.13 6.79
N SER A 111 17.19 -6.26 6.75
CA SER A 111 17.14 -7.28 7.81
C SER A 111 17.65 -6.73 9.15
N LEU A 112 18.77 -6.00 9.13
CA LEU A 112 19.33 -5.37 10.33
C LEU A 112 18.37 -4.34 10.92
N TRP A 113 17.74 -3.51 10.09
CA TRP A 113 16.67 -2.63 10.55
C TRP A 113 15.49 -3.44 11.09
N THR A 114 15.07 -4.51 10.44
CA THR A 114 13.95 -5.34 10.90
C THR A 114 14.20 -5.91 12.30
N MET A 115 15.41 -6.38 12.58
CA MET A 115 15.82 -6.97 13.86
C MET A 115 16.05 -5.94 14.97
N THR A 116 16.68 -4.80 14.64
CA THR A 116 17.12 -3.80 15.63
C THR A 116 16.15 -2.64 15.80
N LYS A 117 15.31 -2.40 14.78
CA LYS A 117 14.50 -1.20 14.56
C LYS A 117 15.32 0.10 14.47
N ASP A 118 16.63 0.03 14.26
CA ASP A 118 17.48 1.19 14.03
C ASP A 118 17.41 1.64 12.57
N LYS A 119 16.94 2.86 12.35
CA LYS A 119 16.77 3.46 11.01
C LYS A 119 18.11 3.81 10.36
N SER A 120 19.19 3.85 11.13
CA SER A 120 20.54 4.07 10.59
C SER A 120 20.83 3.10 9.44
N TYR A 121 20.38 1.85 9.53
CA TYR A 121 20.55 0.85 8.48
C TYR A 121 19.77 1.21 7.21
N LEU A 122 18.56 1.78 7.30
CA LEU A 122 17.82 2.26 6.13
C LEU A 122 18.50 3.45 5.45
N TYR A 123 19.14 4.35 6.21
CA TYR A 123 19.94 5.45 5.65
C TYR A 123 21.16 4.92 4.89
N ASN A 124 21.84 3.94 5.48
CA ASN A 124 22.97 3.24 4.88
C ASN A 124 22.57 2.51 3.59
N ALA A 125 21.43 1.81 3.58
CA ALA A 125 20.89 1.17 2.39
C ALA A 125 20.60 2.18 1.27
N ALA A 126 19.89 3.27 1.57
CA ALA A 126 19.57 4.31 0.60
C ALA A 126 20.84 4.91 -0.04
N VAL A 127 21.87 5.21 0.75
CA VAL A 127 23.13 5.76 0.23
C VAL A 127 23.83 4.81 -0.72
N VAL A 128 23.95 3.52 -0.37
CA VAL A 128 24.64 2.53 -1.23
C VAL A 128 23.88 2.29 -2.52
N LEU A 129 22.56 2.13 -2.45
CA LEU A 129 21.71 1.89 -3.62
C LEU A 129 21.68 3.09 -4.56
N GLU A 130 21.60 4.32 -4.04
CA GLU A 130 21.70 5.55 -4.84
C GLU A 130 23.05 5.67 -5.54
N PHE A 131 24.14 5.29 -4.86
CA PHE A 131 25.46 5.27 -5.48
C PHE A 131 25.52 4.24 -6.61
N ALA A 132 24.92 3.07 -6.42
CA ALA A 132 24.88 2.04 -7.45
C ALA A 132 24.07 2.49 -8.68
N LEU A 133 22.97 3.23 -8.52
CA LEU A 133 22.23 3.81 -9.65
C LEU A 133 23.03 4.83 -10.45
N MET A 134 24.04 5.49 -9.88
CA MET A 134 24.96 6.32 -10.67
C MET A 134 25.80 5.49 -11.67
N LYS A 135 25.95 4.19 -11.41
CA LYS A 135 26.73 3.25 -12.22
C LYS A 135 25.84 2.37 -13.10
N SER A 136 24.70 1.95 -12.57
CA SER A 136 23.71 1.10 -13.24
C SER A 136 22.34 1.77 -13.18
N CYS A 137 22.17 2.86 -13.94
CA CYS A 137 20.96 3.69 -13.86
C CYS A 137 19.68 3.00 -14.35
N MET A 138 19.81 1.93 -15.13
CA MET A 138 18.69 1.17 -15.69
C MET A 138 18.31 -0.06 -14.84
N SER A 139 18.96 -0.27 -13.69
CA SER A 139 18.65 -1.39 -12.80
C SER A 139 17.31 -1.16 -12.08
N PHE A 140 16.24 -1.76 -12.61
CA PHE A 140 14.90 -1.66 -12.04
C PHE A 140 14.82 -2.29 -10.63
N GLN A 141 15.65 -3.31 -10.34
CA GLN A 141 15.67 -3.98 -9.04
C GLN A 141 16.19 -3.04 -7.95
N ILE A 142 17.25 -2.29 -8.24
CA ILE A 142 17.79 -1.27 -7.32
C ILE A 142 16.76 -0.14 -7.15
N GLN A 143 16.11 0.30 -8.24
CA GLN A 143 15.06 1.32 -8.17
C GLN A 143 13.87 0.85 -7.31
N LEU A 144 13.33 -0.36 -7.53
CA LEU A 144 12.24 -0.92 -6.72
C LEU A 144 12.62 -1.05 -5.23
N LEU A 145 13.84 -1.48 -4.93
CA LEU A 145 14.30 -1.57 -3.54
C LEU A 145 14.40 -0.18 -2.89
N LEU A 146 14.82 0.84 -3.65
CA LEU A 146 14.80 2.23 -3.20
C LEU A 146 13.37 2.75 -2.99
N VAL A 147 12.40 2.39 -3.84
CA VAL A 147 10.97 2.72 -3.61
C VAL A 147 10.54 2.21 -2.25
N CYS A 148 10.77 0.93 -1.95
CA CYS A 148 10.45 0.31 -0.66
C CYS A 148 11.13 1.03 0.52
N ILE A 149 12.44 1.28 0.43
CA ILE A 149 13.20 1.94 1.51
C ILE A 149 12.73 3.39 1.69
N TYR A 150 12.48 4.14 0.61
CA TYR A 150 12.03 5.52 0.72
C TYR A 150 10.62 5.65 1.28
N HIS A 151 9.74 4.68 1.02
CA HIS A 151 8.46 4.57 1.70
C HIS A 151 8.62 4.40 3.21
N LEU A 152 9.46 3.47 3.68
CA LEU A 152 9.77 3.32 5.11
C LEU A 152 10.38 4.60 5.71
N LEU A 153 11.22 5.30 4.94
CA LEU A 153 11.82 6.58 5.35
C LEU A 153 10.86 7.78 5.28
N GLY A 154 9.61 7.59 4.85
CA GLY A 154 8.63 8.66 4.68
C GLY A 154 9.04 9.70 3.63
N ALA A 155 9.90 9.31 2.70
CA ALA A 155 10.46 10.14 1.64
C ALA A 155 9.73 9.91 0.31
N SER A 156 8.40 9.99 0.33
CA SER A 156 7.52 9.56 -0.76
C SER A 156 7.80 10.19 -2.12
N SER A 157 8.26 11.45 -2.19
CA SER A 157 8.59 12.05 -3.49
C SER A 157 9.78 11.38 -4.16
N LEU A 158 10.75 10.87 -3.39
CA LEU A 158 11.89 10.13 -3.95
C LEU A 158 11.45 8.72 -4.36
N ALA A 159 10.55 8.10 -3.60
CA ALA A 159 9.95 6.82 -4.00
C ALA A 159 9.21 6.97 -5.35
N LEU A 160 8.40 8.02 -5.51
CA LEU A 160 7.75 8.33 -6.77
C LEU A 160 8.75 8.59 -7.91
N ASP A 161 9.79 9.41 -7.66
CA ASP A 161 10.80 9.72 -8.68
C ASP A 161 11.47 8.44 -9.21
N HIS A 162 11.81 7.49 -8.32
CA HIS A 162 12.37 6.19 -8.71
C HIS A 162 11.35 5.29 -9.40
N TYR A 163 10.11 5.23 -8.91
CA TYR A 163 9.05 4.45 -9.56
C TYR A 163 8.79 4.93 -11.00
N CYS A 164 8.66 6.23 -11.22
CA CYS A 164 8.48 6.80 -12.57
C CYS A 164 9.71 6.54 -13.47
N ALA A 165 10.91 6.44 -12.90
CA ALA A 165 12.13 6.13 -13.65
C ALA A 165 12.16 4.69 -14.19
N ILE A 166 11.44 3.75 -13.56
CA ILE A 166 11.28 2.38 -14.05
C ILE A 166 10.46 2.37 -15.35
N ASN A 167 9.59 3.36 -15.55
CA ASN A 167 8.76 3.53 -16.75
C ASN A 167 7.89 2.28 -17.00
N ILE A 168 7.17 1.89 -15.94
CA ILE A 168 6.15 0.82 -15.91
C ILE A 168 5.04 1.16 -16.90
N LYS A 169 4.59 0.17 -17.68
CA LYS A 169 3.54 0.35 -18.70
C LYS A 169 2.63 -0.85 -18.83
N GLN A 170 1.37 -0.57 -19.17
CA GLN A 170 0.40 -1.56 -19.64
C GLN A 170 0.18 -2.63 -18.58
N VAL A 171 0.30 -3.92 -18.92
CA VAL A 171 0.12 -5.03 -17.96
C VAL A 171 1.05 -4.93 -16.75
N GLN A 172 2.19 -4.24 -16.85
CA GLN A 172 3.07 -4.03 -15.70
C GLN A 172 2.44 -3.15 -14.63
N ASP A 173 1.51 -2.26 -14.98
CA ASP A 173 0.76 -1.47 -14.01
C ASP A 173 -0.08 -2.37 -13.11
N ASP A 174 -0.62 -3.46 -13.64
CA ASP A 174 -1.39 -4.42 -12.84
C ASP A 174 -0.50 -5.21 -11.86
N THR A 175 0.72 -5.53 -12.26
CA THR A 175 1.60 -6.41 -11.49
C THR A 175 2.57 -5.69 -10.57
N LEU A 176 3.00 -4.45 -10.89
CA LEU A 176 4.08 -3.74 -10.19
C LEU A 176 3.66 -2.43 -9.53
N SER A 177 2.51 -1.85 -9.89
CA SER A 177 2.12 -0.57 -9.28
C SER A 177 1.85 -0.67 -7.77
N HIS A 178 1.67 -1.88 -7.24
CA HIS A 178 1.50 -2.14 -5.83
C HIS A 178 2.69 -1.67 -4.97
N PHE A 179 3.91 -1.63 -5.52
CA PHE A 179 5.10 -1.12 -4.83
C PHE A 179 4.99 0.35 -4.42
N LEU A 180 4.24 1.14 -5.20
CA LEU A 180 4.08 2.58 -4.97
C LEU A 180 2.66 2.96 -4.54
N LEU A 181 1.65 2.44 -5.22
CA LEU A 181 0.29 2.95 -5.19
C LEU A 181 -0.56 2.36 -4.05
N THR A 182 -0.14 1.27 -3.43
CA THR A 182 -0.77 0.78 -2.20
C THR A 182 -0.54 1.81 -1.07
N GLN A 183 -1.60 2.24 -0.40
CA GLN A 183 -1.53 3.25 0.68
C GLN A 183 -1.05 4.65 0.22
N ALA A 184 -1.07 4.95 -1.08
CA ALA A 184 -0.63 6.22 -1.66
C ALA A 184 -1.36 7.45 -1.09
N SER A 185 -2.61 7.30 -0.65
CA SER A 185 -3.39 8.36 0.00
C SER A 185 -2.71 8.90 1.26
N THR A 186 -1.85 8.11 1.92
CA THR A 186 -1.00 8.55 3.04
C THR A 186 -0.08 9.71 2.65
N PHE A 187 0.29 9.80 1.38
CA PHE A 187 1.20 10.81 0.85
C PHE A 187 0.52 11.88 0.01
N SER A 188 -0.82 11.93 0.01
CA SER A 188 -1.60 12.93 -0.70
C SER A 188 -1.44 14.34 -0.11
N LEU A 189 -0.96 15.31 -0.90
CA LEU A 189 -0.62 16.67 -0.44
C LEU A 189 -1.63 17.73 -0.90
N SER A 190 -2.91 17.51 -0.58
CA SER A 190 -4.05 18.29 -1.06
C SER A 190 -4.05 19.79 -0.79
N ALA A 191 -3.38 20.26 0.27
CA ALA A 191 -3.22 21.69 0.53
C ALA A 191 -2.16 22.37 -0.34
N SER A 192 -1.27 21.60 -0.96
CA SER A 192 -0.30 22.10 -1.92
C SER A 192 -0.83 22.06 -3.36
N GLY A 193 -1.97 21.40 -3.59
CA GLY A 193 -2.49 21.13 -4.94
C GLY A 193 -1.62 20.13 -5.71
N ASP A 194 -0.84 19.31 -5.01
CA ASP A 194 0.05 18.34 -5.62
C ASP A 194 -0.74 17.15 -6.15
N LEU A 195 -0.83 17.02 -7.47
CA LEU A 195 -1.63 16.00 -8.13
C LEU A 195 -0.79 14.81 -8.61
N THR A 196 0.50 14.70 -8.24
CA THR A 196 1.37 13.65 -8.79
C THR A 196 0.91 12.24 -8.46
N TYR A 197 0.54 11.94 -7.21
CA TYR A 197 0.00 10.64 -6.83
C TYR A 197 -1.39 10.36 -7.44
N PRO A 198 -2.35 11.32 -7.38
CA PRO A 198 -3.62 11.16 -8.10
C PRO A 198 -3.45 10.92 -9.60
N SER A 199 -2.54 11.63 -10.27
CA SER A 199 -2.28 11.43 -11.70
C SER A 199 -1.67 10.07 -11.98
N GLU A 200 -0.76 9.59 -11.13
CA GLU A 200 -0.18 8.26 -11.26
C GLU A 200 -1.25 7.16 -11.11
N CYS A 201 -2.18 7.30 -10.16
CA CYS A 201 -3.32 6.39 -10.05
C CYS A 201 -4.16 6.35 -11.35
N ILE A 202 -4.45 7.52 -11.93
CA ILE A 202 -5.22 7.61 -13.19
C ILE A 202 -4.42 6.98 -14.35
N GLU A 203 -3.12 7.23 -14.42
CA GLU A 203 -2.23 6.69 -15.46
C GLU A 203 -2.13 5.17 -15.37
N SER A 204 -1.83 4.61 -14.19
CA SER A 204 -1.79 3.16 -13.99
C SER A 204 -3.14 2.49 -14.21
N SER A 205 -4.28 3.18 -13.99
CA SER A 205 -5.61 2.64 -14.29
C SER A 205 -5.94 2.57 -15.79
N GLN A 206 -5.15 3.17 -16.68
CA GLN A 206 -5.44 3.18 -18.12
C GLN A 206 -5.46 1.77 -18.73
N ILE A 207 -4.66 0.84 -18.21
CA ILE A 207 -4.63 -0.55 -18.69
C ILE A 207 -6.01 -1.22 -18.61
N TYR A 208 -6.77 -1.00 -17.53
CA TYR A 208 -8.08 -1.61 -17.34
C TYR A 208 -9.12 -1.04 -18.29
N VAL A 209 -9.08 0.28 -18.52
CA VAL A 209 -9.96 0.95 -19.48
C VAL A 209 -9.63 0.49 -20.90
N SER A 210 -8.36 0.43 -21.27
CA SER A 210 -7.93 -0.07 -22.58
C SER A 210 -8.33 -1.53 -22.78
N ASN A 211 -8.09 -2.41 -21.80
CA ASN A 211 -8.46 -3.82 -21.91
C ASN A 211 -9.97 -4.01 -22.09
N SER A 212 -10.80 -3.25 -21.37
CA SER A 212 -12.27 -3.32 -21.50
C SER A 212 -12.80 -2.89 -22.88
N GLN A 213 -12.03 -2.10 -23.63
CA GLN A 213 -12.35 -1.66 -24.99
C GLN A 213 -11.73 -2.57 -26.06
N ASP A 214 -10.69 -3.29 -25.70
CA ASP A 214 -9.97 -4.15 -26.61
C ASP A 214 -10.79 -5.39 -26.96
N ILE A 215 -10.80 -5.70 -28.25
CA ILE A 215 -11.71 -6.71 -28.81
C ILE A 215 -10.95 -8.03 -29.06
N PHE A 216 -9.87 -8.30 -28.32
CA PHE A 216 -8.95 -9.41 -28.57
C PHE A 216 -9.67 -10.75 -28.65
N THR A 217 -10.58 -11.00 -27.71
CA THR A 217 -11.40 -12.21 -27.70
C THR A 217 -12.24 -12.33 -28.98
N LEU A 218 -12.93 -11.27 -29.44
CA LEU A 218 -13.72 -11.34 -30.68
C LEU A 218 -12.85 -11.41 -31.93
N LEU A 219 -11.69 -10.75 -31.96
CA LEU A 219 -10.72 -10.85 -33.05
C LEU A 219 -10.21 -12.28 -33.18
N CYS A 220 -9.96 -12.97 -32.06
CA CYS A 220 -9.57 -14.38 -32.07
C CYS A 220 -10.70 -15.30 -32.58
N PHE A 221 -11.97 -14.97 -32.28
CA PHE A 221 -13.11 -15.69 -32.87
C PHE A 221 -13.26 -15.48 -34.38
N GLN A 222 -12.87 -14.32 -34.91
CA GLN A 222 -13.01 -13.98 -36.32
C GLN A 222 -11.83 -14.50 -37.16
N ASP A 223 -10.61 -14.24 -36.71
CA ASP A 223 -9.39 -14.35 -37.52
C ASP A 223 -8.25 -15.12 -36.81
N GLY A 224 -8.42 -15.53 -35.55
CA GLY A 224 -7.36 -16.12 -34.71
C GLY A 224 -7.42 -17.65 -34.56
N ASP A 225 -6.47 -18.19 -33.78
CA ASP A 225 -6.44 -19.60 -33.42
C ASP A 225 -7.47 -19.87 -32.31
N PRO A 226 -8.46 -20.76 -32.53
CA PRO A 226 -9.46 -21.09 -31.51
C PRO A 226 -8.84 -21.67 -30.23
N LEU A 227 -7.62 -22.21 -30.27
CA LEU A 227 -6.90 -22.68 -29.09
C LEU A 227 -6.45 -21.56 -28.14
N GLN A 228 -6.32 -20.33 -28.63
CA GLN A 228 -5.93 -19.17 -27.81
C GLN A 228 -7.11 -18.47 -27.15
N ILE A 229 -8.34 -18.71 -27.63
CA ILE A 229 -9.55 -18.09 -27.07
C ILE A 229 -9.68 -18.31 -25.55
N PRO A 230 -9.46 -19.52 -25.00
CA PRO A 230 -9.50 -19.73 -23.55
C PRO A 230 -8.43 -18.92 -22.79
N GLU A 231 -7.27 -18.70 -23.39
CA GLU A 231 -6.19 -17.91 -22.79
C GLU A 231 -6.57 -16.42 -22.74
N PHE A 232 -7.13 -15.87 -23.83
CA PHE A 232 -7.63 -14.50 -23.86
C PHE A 232 -8.79 -14.29 -22.88
N VAL A 233 -9.75 -15.22 -22.82
CA VAL A 233 -10.84 -15.16 -21.84
C VAL A 233 -10.30 -15.19 -20.40
N SER A 234 -9.29 -16.02 -20.12
CA SER A 234 -8.67 -16.06 -18.80
C SER A 234 -7.86 -14.80 -18.48
N PHE A 235 -7.25 -14.17 -19.48
CA PHE A 235 -6.51 -12.93 -19.33
C PHE A 235 -7.46 -11.75 -19.07
N ASP A 236 -8.53 -11.65 -19.85
CA ASP A 236 -9.61 -10.66 -19.67
C ASP A 236 -10.19 -10.78 -18.26
N ASP A 237 -10.54 -12.00 -17.82
CA ASP A 237 -11.03 -12.24 -16.45
C ASP A 237 -10.04 -11.80 -15.38
N LYS A 238 -8.74 -12.03 -15.57
CA LYS A 238 -7.71 -11.61 -14.60
C LYS A 238 -7.55 -10.10 -14.47
N LEU A 239 -7.70 -9.36 -15.58
CA LEU A 239 -7.59 -7.90 -15.57
C LEU A 239 -8.88 -7.23 -15.14
N GLU A 240 -10.04 -7.71 -15.62
CA GLU A 240 -11.34 -7.22 -15.18
C GLU A 240 -11.53 -7.43 -13.69
N ASN A 241 -11.05 -8.58 -13.17
CA ASN A 241 -11.18 -8.95 -11.78
C ASN A 241 -9.91 -8.73 -10.92
N SER A 242 -9.05 -7.78 -11.30
CA SER A 242 -7.79 -7.51 -10.61
C SER A 242 -7.97 -6.85 -9.25
N LEU A 243 -7.26 -7.37 -8.23
CA LEU A 243 -7.13 -6.74 -6.91
C LEU A 243 -6.50 -5.33 -7.01
N GLN A 244 -5.48 -5.18 -7.85
CA GLN A 244 -4.74 -3.92 -7.95
C GLN A 244 -5.60 -2.79 -8.53
N CYS A 245 -6.48 -3.11 -9.49
CA CYS A 245 -7.44 -2.18 -10.07
C CYS A 245 -8.28 -1.51 -8.97
N ASP A 246 -8.86 -2.33 -8.10
CA ASP A 246 -9.76 -1.87 -7.05
C ASP A 246 -9.01 -1.16 -5.91
N VAL A 247 -7.79 -1.60 -5.58
CA VAL A 247 -6.93 -0.91 -4.61
C VAL A 247 -6.58 0.49 -5.10
N ILE A 248 -6.14 0.65 -6.36
CA ILE A 248 -5.86 1.97 -6.95
C ILE A 248 -7.12 2.84 -6.97
N LYS A 249 -8.26 2.26 -7.34
CA LYS A 249 -9.53 3.00 -7.34
C LYS A 249 -9.85 3.52 -5.95
N LEU A 250 -9.78 2.69 -4.91
CA LEU A 250 -10.02 3.12 -3.53
C LEU A 250 -9.03 4.23 -3.11
N GLU A 251 -7.74 4.06 -3.35
CA GLU A 251 -6.72 5.07 -3.03
C GLU A 251 -6.97 6.40 -3.74
N HIS A 252 -7.40 6.35 -5.01
CA HIS A 252 -7.79 7.53 -5.76
C HIS A 252 -9.00 8.24 -5.13
N VAL A 253 -10.05 7.51 -4.72
CA VAL A 253 -11.20 8.08 -4.00
C VAL A 253 -10.76 8.75 -2.70
N CYS A 254 -9.92 8.09 -1.92
CA CYS A 254 -9.34 8.64 -0.69
C CYS A 254 -8.66 10.00 -0.96
N MET A 255 -7.86 10.08 -2.03
CA MET A 255 -7.18 11.32 -2.42
C MET A 255 -8.15 12.38 -2.94
N GLN A 256 -9.10 12.05 -3.81
CA GLN A 256 -10.09 12.98 -4.34
C GLN A 256 -10.85 13.70 -3.24
N MET A 257 -11.32 12.98 -2.20
CA MET A 257 -12.03 13.59 -1.07
C MET A 257 -11.21 14.64 -0.31
N THR A 258 -9.87 14.58 -0.38
CA THR A 258 -8.99 15.58 0.25
C THR A 258 -8.73 16.78 -0.67
N HIS A 259 -8.75 16.57 -1.98
CA HIS A 259 -8.44 17.57 -3.01
C HIS A 259 -9.67 18.40 -3.39
N GLU A 260 -10.80 17.73 -3.57
CA GLU A 260 -12.05 18.27 -4.11
C GLU A 260 -13.09 18.56 -3.00
N PRO A 261 -14.05 19.46 -3.25
CA PRO A 261 -15.15 19.70 -2.32
C PRO A 261 -16.11 18.51 -2.30
N ILE A 262 -16.45 18.03 -1.09
CA ILE A 262 -17.46 16.99 -0.89
C ILE A 262 -18.85 17.58 -1.22
N ASN A 263 -19.44 17.16 -2.33
CA ASN A 263 -20.78 17.52 -2.80
C ASN A 263 -21.58 16.24 -3.14
N SER A 264 -22.88 16.40 -3.43
CA SER A 264 -23.75 15.25 -3.77
C SER A 264 -23.26 14.51 -5.00
N ASP A 265 -22.81 15.22 -6.04
CA ASP A 265 -22.39 14.61 -7.30
C ASP A 265 -21.21 13.66 -7.11
N LEU A 266 -20.18 14.08 -6.34
CA LEU A 266 -19.03 13.24 -5.99
C LEU A 266 -19.47 12.04 -5.15
N ILE A 267 -20.33 12.25 -4.14
CA ILE A 267 -20.83 11.18 -3.27
C ILE A 267 -21.59 10.13 -4.09
N ASP A 268 -22.49 10.58 -4.96
CA ASP A 268 -23.37 9.72 -5.75
C ASP A 268 -22.56 8.93 -6.80
N MET A 269 -21.61 9.58 -7.47
CA MET A 269 -20.73 8.94 -8.44
C MET A 269 -19.85 7.86 -7.77
N GLU A 270 -19.14 8.20 -6.70
CA GLU A 270 -18.26 7.26 -6.02
C GLU A 270 -19.04 6.13 -5.32
N LEU A 271 -20.25 6.42 -4.85
CA LEU A 271 -21.13 5.39 -4.32
C LEU A 271 -21.50 4.36 -5.39
N ILE A 272 -21.82 4.80 -6.61
CA ILE A 272 -22.17 3.90 -7.71
C ILE A 272 -20.97 3.03 -8.06
N GLU A 273 -19.80 3.63 -8.29
CA GLU A 273 -18.60 2.88 -8.69
C GLU A 273 -18.15 1.88 -7.62
N LEU A 274 -18.10 2.27 -6.35
CA LEU A 274 -17.75 1.35 -5.26
C LEU A 274 -18.80 0.25 -5.05
N ASN A 275 -20.09 0.53 -5.27
CA ASN A 275 -21.12 -0.52 -5.23
C ASN A 275 -20.99 -1.51 -6.39
N VAL A 276 -20.65 -1.05 -7.60
CA VAL A 276 -20.39 -1.94 -8.74
C VAL A 276 -19.26 -2.91 -8.38
N ILE A 277 -18.15 -2.39 -7.86
CA ILE A 277 -17.03 -3.21 -7.38
C ILE A 277 -17.54 -4.20 -6.31
N HIS A 278 -18.19 -3.71 -5.25
CA HIS A 278 -18.66 -4.60 -4.18
C HIS A 278 -19.61 -5.69 -4.69
N ILE A 279 -20.51 -5.38 -5.62
CA ILE A 279 -21.52 -6.32 -6.13
C ILE A 279 -20.92 -7.31 -7.13
N CYS A 280 -20.18 -6.84 -8.14
CA CYS A 280 -19.53 -7.70 -9.12
C CYS A 280 -18.67 -8.75 -8.43
N PHE A 281 -17.79 -8.32 -7.53
CA PHE A 281 -16.80 -9.23 -6.97
C PHE A 281 -17.34 -10.13 -5.86
N ARG A 282 -18.06 -9.55 -4.90
CA ARG A 282 -18.50 -10.30 -3.71
C ARG A 282 -19.72 -11.18 -3.98
N LEU A 283 -20.60 -10.78 -4.90
CA LEU A 283 -21.89 -11.43 -5.10
C LEU A 283 -21.95 -12.26 -6.38
N LEU A 284 -21.12 -11.97 -7.39
CA LEU A 284 -21.22 -12.62 -8.71
C LEU A 284 -20.00 -13.48 -9.06
N PHE A 285 -18.77 -12.97 -8.91
CA PHE A 285 -17.56 -13.66 -9.39
C PHE A 285 -16.80 -14.43 -8.29
N SER A 286 -16.95 -14.06 -7.02
CA SER A 286 -16.34 -14.69 -5.83
C SER A 286 -14.80 -14.77 -5.81
N ILE A 287 -14.08 -14.18 -6.77
CA ILE A 287 -12.62 -14.24 -6.87
C ILE A 287 -12.08 -12.87 -7.29
N HIS A 288 -11.17 -12.31 -6.49
CA HIS A 288 -10.24 -11.26 -6.90
C HIS A 288 -8.93 -11.92 -7.33
N HIS A 289 -8.40 -11.55 -8.49
CA HIS A 289 -7.08 -12.02 -8.92
C HIS A 289 -6.01 -11.11 -8.36
N ASP A 290 -5.19 -11.64 -7.46
CA ASP A 290 -3.95 -11.00 -7.04
C ASP A 290 -2.87 -11.33 -8.08
N ASN A 291 -2.62 -10.36 -8.97
CA ASN A 291 -1.62 -10.45 -10.03
C ASN A 291 -0.28 -9.81 -9.61
N TRP A 292 -0.09 -9.45 -8.34
CA TRP A 292 1.12 -8.77 -7.88
C TRP A 292 2.37 -9.62 -8.06
N ASP A 293 3.38 -9.05 -8.72
CA ASP A 293 4.63 -9.73 -8.98
C ASP A 293 5.67 -9.40 -7.90
N PHE A 294 5.64 -10.20 -6.84
CA PHE A 294 6.65 -10.18 -5.78
C PHE A 294 8.00 -10.77 -6.22
N GLY A 295 8.07 -11.45 -7.37
CA GLY A 295 9.27 -12.10 -7.88
C GLY A 295 10.26 -11.16 -8.57
N MET A 296 9.84 -9.94 -8.90
CA MET A 296 10.69 -8.96 -9.57
C MET A 296 11.81 -8.42 -8.67
N LEU A 297 11.56 -8.29 -7.38
CA LEU A 297 12.61 -8.10 -6.38
C LEU A 297 13.13 -9.49 -5.96
N PRO A 298 14.39 -9.84 -6.25
CA PRO A 298 14.90 -11.14 -5.86
C PRO A 298 14.90 -11.24 -4.33
N ASN A 299 14.56 -12.40 -3.79
CA ASN A 299 14.63 -12.62 -2.35
C ASN A 299 15.86 -13.47 -2.01
N TYR A 300 16.87 -12.83 -1.43
CA TYR A 300 18.09 -13.50 -0.96
C TYR A 300 18.09 -13.72 0.57
N GLN A 301 16.95 -13.51 1.22
CA GLN A 301 16.83 -13.70 2.67
C GLN A 301 16.96 -15.18 3.04
N PRO A 302 17.64 -15.52 4.16
CA PRO A 302 17.64 -16.88 4.67
C PRO A 302 16.21 -17.36 4.92
N ALA A 303 15.93 -18.66 4.72
CA ALA A 303 14.60 -19.24 4.93
C ALA A 303 14.05 -19.09 6.36
N CYS A 304 14.90 -18.78 7.35
CA CYS A 304 14.49 -18.53 8.73
C CYS A 304 14.07 -17.07 9.00
N GLN A 305 14.18 -16.18 8.00
CA GLN A 305 13.80 -14.78 8.09
C GLN A 305 12.53 -14.49 7.29
N PRO A 306 11.77 -13.44 7.66
CA PRO A 306 10.68 -12.96 6.83
C PRO A 306 11.18 -12.54 5.44
N LEU A 307 10.33 -12.67 4.42
CA LEU A 307 10.66 -12.26 3.06
C LEU A 307 10.97 -10.76 3.02
N LEU A 308 11.80 -10.33 2.08
CA LEU A 308 12.11 -8.91 1.91
C LEU A 308 10.85 -8.05 1.76
N ASN A 309 9.85 -8.55 1.02
CA ASN A 309 8.56 -7.87 0.89
C ASN A 309 7.90 -7.66 2.25
N ASP A 310 7.78 -8.71 3.07
CA ASP A 310 7.17 -8.64 4.41
C ASP A 310 7.93 -7.67 5.33
N GLN A 311 9.25 -7.64 5.23
CA GLN A 311 10.08 -6.70 5.98
C GLN A 311 9.83 -5.26 5.54
N THR A 312 9.59 -5.03 4.24
CA THR A 312 9.44 -3.69 3.66
C THR A 312 8.00 -3.19 3.55
N LEU A 313 7.01 -3.99 3.96
CA LEU A 313 5.61 -3.56 4.02
C LEU A 313 5.45 -2.28 4.84
N MET A 314 4.78 -1.30 4.24
CA MET A 314 4.37 -0.11 4.98
C MET A 314 3.40 -0.49 6.10
N PHE A 315 3.70 0.00 7.31
CA PHE A 315 2.94 -0.24 8.54
C PHE A 315 2.78 -1.70 8.96
N GLY A 316 3.57 -2.61 8.36
CA GLY A 316 3.56 -4.04 8.71
C GLY A 316 2.27 -4.76 8.35
N SER A 317 1.48 -4.25 7.40
CA SER A 317 0.23 -4.88 6.96
C SER A 317 0.15 -4.84 5.43
N SER A 318 -0.20 -5.98 4.82
CA SER A 318 -0.49 -6.03 3.39
C SER A 318 -1.82 -5.33 3.10
N THR A 319 -1.92 -4.67 1.95
CA THR A 319 -3.18 -4.13 1.43
C THR A 319 -3.89 -5.15 0.55
N GLY A 320 -3.96 -6.39 1.05
CA GLY A 320 -4.58 -7.50 0.32
C GLY A 320 -6.10 -7.35 0.19
N GLN A 321 -6.73 -8.44 -0.24
CA GLN A 321 -8.17 -8.49 -0.46
C GLN A 321 -8.98 -8.18 0.82
N GLY A 322 -8.53 -8.64 1.98
CA GLY A 322 -9.19 -8.36 3.26
C GLY A 322 -9.15 -6.88 3.63
N TRP A 323 -8.01 -6.23 3.43
CA TRP A 323 -7.86 -4.79 3.61
C TRP A 323 -8.79 -3.99 2.68
N LEU A 324 -8.75 -4.30 1.38
CA LEU A 324 -9.57 -3.62 0.37
C LEU A 324 -11.05 -3.71 0.73
N TRP A 325 -11.52 -4.90 1.05
CA TRP A 325 -12.91 -5.16 1.39
C TRP A 325 -13.34 -4.42 2.66
N TYR A 326 -12.47 -4.37 3.66
CA TYR A 326 -12.75 -3.64 4.89
C TYR A 326 -12.97 -2.15 4.61
N PHE A 327 -12.11 -1.53 3.81
CA PHE A 327 -12.20 -0.11 3.48
C PHE A 327 -13.33 0.21 2.50
N ILE A 328 -13.52 -0.57 1.43
CA ILE A 328 -14.66 -0.40 0.50
C ILE A 328 -15.99 -0.40 1.28
N LYS A 329 -16.17 -1.34 2.21
CA LYS A 329 -17.39 -1.39 3.05
C LYS A 329 -17.58 -0.13 3.88
N ILE A 330 -16.50 0.43 4.46
CA ILE A 330 -16.55 1.68 5.23
C ILE A 330 -16.99 2.85 4.33
N TYR A 331 -16.38 2.97 3.15
CA TYR A 331 -16.67 4.04 2.21
C TYR A 331 -18.09 3.96 1.66
N ILE A 332 -18.52 2.77 1.23
CA ILE A 332 -19.90 2.53 0.79
C ILE A 332 -20.87 2.91 1.92
N CYS A 333 -20.63 2.49 3.16
CA CYS A 333 -21.50 2.86 4.28
C CYS A 333 -21.57 4.39 4.48
N ALA A 334 -20.43 5.09 4.36
CA ALA A 334 -20.38 6.54 4.53
C ALA A 334 -21.14 7.25 3.40
N PHE A 335 -20.92 6.86 2.14
CA PHE A 335 -21.59 7.46 0.98
C PHE A 335 -23.07 7.09 0.92
N GLN A 336 -23.47 5.87 1.26
CA GLN A 336 -24.88 5.46 1.33
C GLN A 336 -25.68 6.32 2.32
N HIS A 337 -25.07 6.69 3.44
CA HIS A 337 -25.71 7.60 4.41
C HIS A 337 -25.78 9.05 3.94
N ALA A 338 -25.00 9.42 2.91
CA ALA A 338 -24.83 10.78 2.41
C ALA A 338 -25.43 11.01 1.01
N SER A 339 -26.01 9.97 0.41
CA SER A 339 -26.58 9.98 -0.94
C SER A 339 -28.11 9.96 -0.90
N ASP A 340 -28.73 10.78 -1.74
CA ASP A 340 -30.19 10.83 -1.93
C ASP A 340 -30.68 9.88 -3.06
N LEU A 341 -29.77 9.09 -3.67
CA LEU A 341 -30.13 8.15 -4.72
C LEU A 341 -31.10 7.07 -4.20
N ASP A 342 -32.24 6.94 -4.88
CA ASP A 342 -33.25 5.92 -4.64
C ASP A 342 -32.66 4.51 -4.88
N ASP A 343 -33.00 3.55 -4.03
CA ASP A 343 -32.57 2.16 -4.16
C ASP A 343 -32.99 1.55 -5.51
N ILE A 344 -34.13 1.98 -6.06
CA ILE A 344 -34.61 1.54 -7.38
C ILE A 344 -33.69 2.08 -8.49
N VAL A 345 -33.19 3.31 -8.34
CA VAL A 345 -32.25 3.92 -9.29
C VAL A 345 -30.88 3.29 -9.15
N LYS A 346 -30.42 3.01 -7.93
CA LYS A 346 -29.20 2.24 -7.67
C LYS A 346 -29.28 0.87 -8.32
N GLU A 347 -30.36 0.12 -8.08
CA GLU A 347 -30.56 -1.20 -8.68
C GLU A 347 -30.55 -1.11 -10.22
N LYS A 348 -31.23 -0.13 -10.82
CA LYS A 348 -31.23 0.08 -12.29
C LYS A 348 -29.89 0.50 -12.89
N LEU A 349 -29.09 1.28 -12.17
CA LEU A 349 -27.75 1.66 -12.62
C LEU A 349 -26.76 0.49 -12.49
N LEU A 350 -27.05 -0.47 -11.62
CA LEU A 350 -26.33 -1.73 -11.44
C LEU A 350 -26.81 -2.86 -12.38
N ILE A 351 -27.81 -2.62 -13.25
CA ILE A 351 -28.47 -3.63 -14.10
C ILE A 351 -27.80 -3.82 -15.48
N GLY A 352 -26.80 -3.03 -15.84
CA GLY A 352 -26.02 -3.28 -17.07
C GLY A 352 -25.20 -4.57 -16.94
N ASP A 353 -25.72 -5.66 -17.51
CA ASP A 353 -25.19 -7.04 -17.52
C ASP A 353 -24.98 -7.70 -16.15
N GLN A 354 -26.07 -8.07 -15.45
CA GLN A 354 -25.99 -9.06 -14.37
C GLN A 354 -25.76 -10.48 -14.93
N PRO A 355 -24.62 -11.14 -14.66
CA PRO A 355 -24.56 -12.59 -14.69
C PRO A 355 -25.45 -13.20 -13.60
N LYS A 356 -25.78 -14.49 -13.73
CA LYS A 356 -26.76 -15.19 -12.90
C LYS A 356 -26.41 -15.09 -11.41
N LYS A 357 -27.40 -14.71 -10.58
CA LYS A 357 -27.30 -14.70 -9.10
C LYS A 357 -26.65 -15.98 -8.58
N SER A 358 -25.56 -15.86 -7.82
CA SER A 358 -24.90 -16.99 -7.16
C SER A 358 -25.90 -17.72 -6.24
N PRO A 359 -25.88 -19.06 -6.19
CA PRO A 359 -26.77 -19.86 -5.33
C PRO A 359 -26.41 -19.80 -3.84
N GLU A 360 -25.32 -19.13 -3.46
CA GLU A 360 -24.87 -19.07 -2.07
C GLU A 360 -25.83 -18.22 -1.20
N PRO A 361 -26.24 -18.73 -0.02
CA PRO A 361 -27.22 -18.07 0.84
C PRO A 361 -26.70 -16.77 1.46
N GLU A 362 -25.38 -16.62 1.59
CA GLU A 362 -24.78 -15.36 2.04
C GLU A 362 -25.06 -14.27 1.00
N VAL A 363 -24.81 -14.52 -0.29
CA VAL A 363 -25.01 -13.58 -1.41
C VAL A 363 -26.45 -13.03 -1.52
N GLN A 364 -27.45 -13.73 -0.96
CA GLN A 364 -28.85 -13.31 -1.01
C GLN A 364 -29.29 -12.33 0.08
N LEU A 365 -28.42 -12.00 1.05
CA LEU A 365 -28.76 -11.00 2.07
C LEU A 365 -28.90 -9.60 1.44
N PRO A 366 -29.73 -8.70 2.01
CA PRO A 366 -29.76 -7.31 1.59
C PRO A 366 -28.39 -6.64 1.75
N LEU A 367 -28.01 -5.72 0.84
CA LEU A 367 -26.72 -5.02 0.85
C LEU A 367 -26.36 -4.44 2.23
N ARG A 368 -27.35 -3.89 2.95
CA ARG A 368 -27.18 -3.33 4.30
C ARG A 368 -26.75 -4.37 5.34
N GLU A 369 -27.24 -5.60 5.25
CA GLU A 369 -26.90 -6.69 6.17
C GLU A 369 -25.51 -7.24 5.87
N HIS A 370 -25.15 -7.32 4.59
CA HIS A 370 -23.80 -7.68 4.12
C HIS A 370 -22.71 -6.71 4.57
N LEU A 371 -22.96 -5.41 4.40
CA LEU A 371 -22.04 -4.36 4.82
C LEU A 371 -21.78 -4.37 6.33
N ALA A 372 -22.62 -5.03 7.13
CA ALA A 372 -22.44 -5.19 8.56
C ALA A 372 -21.61 -6.44 8.94
N VAL A 373 -21.47 -7.41 8.04
CA VAL A 373 -20.67 -8.63 8.28
C VAL A 373 -19.19 -8.33 8.02
N ARG A 374 -18.33 -8.86 8.90
CA ARG A 374 -16.87 -8.85 8.74
C ARG A 374 -16.33 -10.27 8.75
N THR A 375 -15.49 -10.62 7.77
CA THR A 375 -14.88 -11.95 7.66
C THR A 375 -13.58 -12.03 8.49
N PRO A 376 -13.08 -13.25 8.80
CA PRO A 376 -11.79 -13.42 9.46
C PRO A 376 -10.62 -12.80 8.69
N GLU A 377 -10.63 -12.88 7.36
CA GLU A 377 -9.59 -12.32 6.48
C GLU A 377 -9.59 -10.79 6.56
N GLU A 378 -10.77 -10.17 6.49
CA GLU A 378 -10.93 -8.72 6.71
C GLU A 378 -10.44 -8.28 8.09
N ALA A 379 -10.60 -9.13 9.12
CA ALA A 379 -10.13 -8.84 10.47
C ALA A 379 -8.62 -9.03 10.65
N ALA A 380 -7.99 -9.91 9.84
CA ALA A 380 -6.56 -10.18 9.88
C ALA A 380 -5.75 -9.08 9.18
N GLU A 381 -6.28 -8.52 8.09
CA GLU A 381 -5.62 -7.46 7.30
C GLU A 381 -6.08 -6.03 7.66
N ALA A 382 -7.13 -5.89 8.47
CA ALA A 382 -7.40 -4.62 9.12
C ALA A 382 -6.20 -4.29 10.02
N SER A 383 -5.55 -3.14 9.79
CA SER A 383 -4.38 -2.67 10.56
C SER A 383 -4.48 -3.08 12.03
N ASP A 384 -3.39 -3.60 12.60
CA ASP A 384 -3.30 -4.14 13.97
C ASP A 384 -4.03 -3.27 15.02
N TRP A 385 -4.05 -1.96 14.78
CA TRP A 385 -4.77 -0.97 15.57
C TRP A 385 -6.32 -1.04 15.49
N LEU A 386 -6.91 -1.21 14.31
CA LEU A 386 -8.37 -1.35 14.11
C LEU A 386 -8.86 -2.73 14.61
N ALA A 387 -8.10 -3.78 14.32
CA ALA A 387 -8.42 -5.16 14.69
C ALA A 387 -8.39 -5.38 16.21
N ASN A 388 -7.37 -4.87 16.91
CA ASN A 388 -7.25 -5.00 18.37
C ASN A 388 -8.41 -4.32 19.14
N LYS A 389 -8.97 -3.22 18.61
CA LYS A 389 -10.09 -2.50 19.25
C LYS A 389 -11.45 -3.17 19.01
N GLN A 390 -11.63 -3.80 17.85
CA GLN A 390 -12.88 -4.51 17.50
C GLN A 390 -13.04 -5.82 18.28
N ASN A 391 -11.94 -6.55 18.52
CA ASN A 391 -11.95 -7.78 19.31
C ASN A 391 -12.35 -7.56 20.78
N GLU A 392 -12.01 -6.41 21.38
CA GLU A 392 -12.43 -6.05 22.75
C GLU A 392 -13.94 -5.78 22.88
N LEU A 393 -14.65 -5.51 21.79
CA LEU A 393 -16.02 -4.96 21.82
C LEU A 393 -17.04 -5.80 21.06
N ARG A 394 -16.79 -7.11 20.92
CA ARG A 394 -17.67 -8.08 20.26
C ARG A 394 -18.97 -8.33 21.06
N THR A 395 -19.79 -7.30 21.25
CA THR A 395 -21.20 -7.38 21.66
C THR A 395 -22.07 -7.02 20.46
N ARG A 396 -22.73 -8.04 19.93
CA ARG A 396 -23.70 -8.00 18.83
C ARG A 396 -24.74 -6.91 19.04
N LEU A 397 -24.60 -5.76 18.38
CA LEU A 397 -25.67 -4.78 18.24
C LEU A 397 -25.65 -4.23 16.81
N PRO A 398 -26.71 -4.44 16.02
CA PRO A 398 -26.80 -3.90 14.68
C PRO A 398 -26.86 -2.36 14.73
N LEU A 399 -26.10 -1.71 13.86
CA LEU A 399 -26.13 -0.27 13.63
C LEU A 399 -27.51 0.14 13.10
N ARG A 400 -28.45 0.45 13.99
CA ARG A 400 -29.72 1.10 13.63
C ARG A 400 -29.45 2.57 13.29
N GLY A 401 -29.13 2.83 12.02
CA GLY A 401 -29.34 4.14 11.41
C GLY A 401 -30.83 4.41 11.28
N VAL A 402 -31.25 5.66 11.52
CA VAL A 402 -32.62 6.14 11.31
C VAL A 402 -33.03 5.81 9.88
N ASP A 403 -34.12 5.06 9.72
CA ASP A 403 -34.66 4.73 8.40
C ASP A 403 -35.46 5.94 7.89
N LEU A 404 -34.85 6.75 7.02
CA LEU A 404 -35.52 7.87 6.36
C LEU A 404 -36.61 7.40 5.37
N LYS A 405 -36.70 6.09 5.08
CA LYS A 405 -37.69 5.51 4.15
C LYS A 405 -39.12 5.46 4.68
N ALA A 406 -39.34 5.66 5.98
CA ALA A 406 -40.70 5.82 6.50
C ALA A 406 -41.38 7.14 6.05
N LEU A 407 -40.65 8.04 5.38
CA LEU A 407 -41.11 9.40 5.05
C LEU A 407 -41.50 9.63 3.58
N ASN A 408 -41.17 8.72 2.65
CA ASN A 408 -41.57 8.85 1.24
C ASN A 408 -42.58 7.75 0.92
N GLY A 409 -43.86 8.09 1.07
CA GLY A 409 -44.96 7.13 1.14
C GLY A 409 -45.23 6.32 -0.12
N ASP A 410 -45.72 5.10 0.13
CA ASP A 410 -46.59 4.38 -0.79
C ASP A 410 -47.78 5.28 -1.14
N THR A 411 -47.85 5.70 -2.39
CA THR A 411 -49.03 6.29 -2.98
C THR A 411 -50.14 5.25 -3.01
N ASN A 412 -51.04 5.27 -2.02
CA ASN A 412 -52.48 5.12 -2.23
C ASN A 412 -53.28 5.35 -0.93
N ILE A 413 -54.38 6.08 -1.10
CA ILE A 413 -55.56 6.24 -0.22
C ILE A 413 -55.67 7.60 0.50
N ASN A 414 -56.69 8.33 0.07
CA ASN A 414 -57.25 9.56 0.64
C ASN A 414 -57.43 9.52 2.17
N GLY A 415 -56.98 10.57 2.86
CA GLY A 415 -57.41 10.87 4.23
C GLY A 415 -56.46 11.80 4.98
N HIS A 416 -56.96 12.96 5.41
CA HIS A 416 -56.27 13.90 6.30
C HIS A 416 -55.72 13.24 7.58
N ALA A 417 -54.39 13.23 7.75
CA ALA A 417 -53.72 13.32 9.05
C ALA A 417 -52.24 13.69 8.86
N LYS A 418 -51.87 14.95 9.18
CA LYS A 418 -50.48 15.27 9.56
C LYS A 418 -50.21 14.55 10.89
N LYS A 419 -49.59 13.37 10.85
CA LYS A 419 -48.89 12.85 12.02
C LYS A 419 -47.56 13.59 12.08
N ASP A 420 -47.41 14.45 13.09
CA ASP A 420 -46.11 14.85 13.61
C ASP A 420 -45.43 13.55 14.08
N GLU A 421 -44.70 12.86 13.19
CA GLU A 421 -43.75 11.84 13.63
C GLU A 421 -42.64 12.57 14.39
N GLU A 422 -42.65 12.42 15.71
CA GLU A 422 -41.63 12.94 16.59
C GLU A 422 -40.29 12.27 16.25
N ALA A 423 -39.26 13.07 16.00
CA ALA A 423 -37.94 12.56 15.64
C ALA A 423 -37.47 11.55 16.70
N PRO A 424 -36.88 10.41 16.31
CA PRO A 424 -36.42 9.41 17.26
C PRO A 424 -35.46 10.06 18.27
N PRO A 425 -35.51 9.63 19.55
CA PRO A 425 -34.68 10.22 20.58
C PRO A 425 -33.21 10.11 20.22
N VAL A 426 -32.52 11.25 20.26
CA VAL A 426 -31.09 11.33 19.96
C VAL A 426 -30.34 10.54 21.02
N LYS A 427 -29.69 9.45 20.59
CA LYS A 427 -28.82 8.64 21.46
C LYS A 427 -27.46 9.29 21.54
N GLU A 428 -26.81 9.16 22.69
CA GLU A 428 -25.41 9.54 22.83
C GLU A 428 -24.54 8.74 21.84
N PRO A 429 -23.48 9.36 21.28
CA PRO A 429 -22.55 8.65 20.43
C PRO A 429 -21.92 7.50 21.23
N SER A 430 -21.64 6.39 20.55
CA SER A 430 -20.90 5.28 21.18
C SER A 430 -19.55 5.79 21.72
N GLN A 431 -19.06 5.17 22.79
CA GLN A 431 -17.77 5.53 23.38
C GLN A 431 -16.63 5.51 22.34
N LEU A 432 -16.72 4.60 21.36
CA LEU A 432 -15.80 4.52 20.23
C LEU A 432 -15.72 5.84 19.45
N VAL A 433 -16.85 6.35 18.96
CA VAL A 433 -16.89 7.61 18.19
C VAL A 433 -16.49 8.79 19.06
N ALA A 434 -16.93 8.82 20.32
CA ALA A 434 -16.64 9.92 21.23
C ALA A 434 -15.15 10.02 21.62
N GLN A 435 -14.44 8.89 21.65
CA GLN A 435 -13.03 8.83 22.09
C GLN A 435 -12.04 8.66 20.95
N PHE A 436 -12.48 8.34 19.72
CA PHE A 436 -11.63 8.07 18.56
C PHE A 436 -10.53 9.12 18.36
N PHE A 437 -10.88 10.40 18.20
CA PHE A 437 -9.90 11.46 17.95
C PHE A 437 -8.94 11.68 19.13
N LYS A 438 -9.41 11.48 20.36
CA LYS A 438 -8.55 11.54 21.55
C LYS A 438 -7.55 10.39 21.56
N TYR A 439 -8.00 9.20 21.18
CA TYR A 439 -7.14 8.04 21.04
C TYR A 439 -6.07 8.29 19.97
N MET A 440 -6.48 8.73 18.77
CA MET A 440 -5.55 9.02 17.68
C MET A 440 -4.52 10.08 18.05
N HIS A 441 -4.95 11.13 18.76
CA HIS A 441 -4.03 12.12 19.31
C HIS A 441 -3.02 11.50 20.29
N THR A 442 -3.47 10.63 21.19
CA THR A 442 -2.59 9.97 22.16
C THR A 442 -1.56 9.09 21.44
N HIS A 443 -2.01 8.32 20.45
CA HIS A 443 -1.13 7.47 19.66
C HIS A 443 -0.10 8.29 18.85
N PHE A 444 -0.53 9.37 18.21
CA PHE A 444 0.36 10.31 17.51
C PHE A 444 1.44 10.89 18.43
N MET A 445 1.07 11.29 19.66
CA MET A 445 2.03 11.84 20.62
C MET A 445 3.03 10.78 21.11
N LEU A 446 2.61 9.51 21.24
CA LEU A 446 3.51 8.40 21.54
C LEU A 446 4.51 8.18 20.40
N LEU A 447 4.03 8.18 19.15
CA LEU A 447 4.90 8.05 17.98
C LEU A 447 5.93 9.18 17.89
N GLN A 448 5.55 10.41 18.22
CA GLN A 448 6.46 11.56 18.21
C GLN A 448 7.61 11.42 19.24
N GLN A 449 7.37 10.72 20.35
CA GLN A 449 8.37 10.51 21.40
C GLN A 449 9.23 9.26 21.15
N SER A 450 8.71 8.31 20.38
CA SER A 450 9.40 7.08 20.02
C SER A 450 10.40 7.29 18.86
N GLN A 451 11.40 6.42 18.76
CA GLN A 451 12.26 6.32 17.57
C GLN A 451 11.61 5.47 16.45
N ASN A 452 10.28 5.51 16.28
CA ASN A 452 9.55 4.71 15.28
C ASN A 452 9.67 5.24 13.85
N LEU A 453 9.33 4.44 12.83
CA LEU A 453 9.60 4.76 11.41
C LEU A 453 9.12 6.18 11.04
N PRO A 454 9.88 6.91 10.19
CA PRO A 454 9.46 8.23 9.76
C PRO A 454 8.08 8.27 9.07
N SER A 455 7.64 7.17 8.47
CA SER A 455 6.34 7.02 7.79
C SER A 455 5.15 6.86 8.75
N ASP A 456 5.37 6.35 9.97
CA ASP A 456 4.29 6.06 10.94
C ASP A 456 3.53 7.31 11.36
N LEU A 457 4.23 8.43 11.53
CA LEU A 457 3.64 9.69 11.97
C LEU A 457 2.71 10.31 10.89
N PRO A 458 3.13 10.43 9.61
CA PRO A 458 2.24 10.70 8.49
C PRO A 458 1.01 9.79 8.46
N HIS A 459 1.17 8.48 8.66
CA HIS A 459 0.08 7.51 8.56
C HIS A 459 -1.02 7.75 9.60
N VAL A 460 -0.66 7.87 10.89
CA VAL A 460 -1.64 8.16 11.94
C VAL A 460 -2.33 9.51 11.70
N ALA A 461 -1.58 10.48 11.20
CA ALA A 461 -2.12 11.78 10.83
C ALA A 461 -3.16 11.66 9.70
N THR A 462 -2.83 10.98 8.60
CA THR A 462 -3.75 10.81 7.47
C THR A 462 -4.96 9.95 7.80
N LEU A 463 -4.81 8.87 8.57
CA LEU A 463 -5.96 8.10 9.08
C LEU A 463 -6.90 8.96 9.94
N THR A 464 -6.35 9.84 10.79
CA THR A 464 -7.16 10.77 11.59
C THR A 464 -7.90 11.77 10.70
N GLN A 465 -7.25 12.24 9.64
CA GLN A 465 -7.84 13.14 8.64
C GLN A 465 -8.95 12.44 7.84
N GLU A 466 -8.70 11.23 7.37
CA GLU A 466 -9.64 10.40 6.61
C GLU A 466 -10.90 10.10 7.44
N ALA A 467 -10.74 9.69 8.70
CA ALA A 467 -11.86 9.49 9.60
C ALA A 467 -12.72 10.76 9.79
N PHE A 468 -12.10 11.94 9.81
CA PHE A 468 -12.84 13.20 9.85
C PHE A 468 -13.55 13.52 8.54
N LEU A 469 -12.97 13.18 7.38
CA LEU A 469 -13.62 13.32 6.07
C LEU A 469 -14.82 12.39 5.95
N LEU A 470 -14.68 11.11 6.31
CA LEU A 470 -15.79 10.15 6.34
C LEU A 470 -16.91 10.61 7.29
N PHE A 471 -16.55 11.19 8.43
CA PHE A 471 -17.54 11.82 9.33
C PHE A 471 -18.22 13.04 8.70
N ALA A 472 -17.48 13.86 7.92
CA ALA A 472 -18.04 14.99 7.20
C ALA A 472 -18.99 14.55 6.08
N VAL A 473 -18.66 13.47 5.35
CA VAL A 473 -19.52 12.82 4.35
C VAL A 473 -20.78 12.30 5.02
N GLY A 474 -20.66 11.40 6.01
CA GLY A 474 -21.82 10.79 6.67
C GLY A 474 -22.71 11.79 7.44
N SER A 475 -22.24 13.02 7.65
CA SER A 475 -23.04 14.10 8.25
C SER A 475 -23.46 15.20 7.27
N HIS A 476 -23.32 14.97 5.96
CA HIS A 476 -23.55 15.97 4.91
C HIS A 476 -25.00 16.50 4.91
N HIS A 477 -26.00 15.61 4.95
CA HIS A 477 -27.44 16.01 4.93
C HIS A 477 -27.86 16.86 6.13
N PHE A 478 -27.17 16.74 7.27
CA PHE A 478 -27.51 17.47 8.49
C PHE A 478 -27.01 18.92 8.49
N LYS A 479 -26.36 19.38 7.40
CA LYS A 479 -25.98 20.79 7.22
C LYS A 479 -27.13 21.66 6.73
N THR A 480 -28.11 21.08 6.04
CA THR A 480 -29.18 21.85 5.39
C THR A 480 -30.20 22.34 6.44
N THR A 481 -30.28 23.67 6.61
CA THR A 481 -31.10 24.28 7.68
C THR A 481 -32.60 23.97 7.54
N SER A 482 -33.10 23.79 6.32
CA SER A 482 -34.50 23.39 6.08
C SER A 482 -34.77 21.97 6.60
N VAL A 483 -33.91 21.00 6.26
CA VAL A 483 -34.01 19.60 6.71
C VAL A 483 -33.98 19.52 8.23
N VAL A 484 -33.05 20.22 8.88
CA VAL A 484 -32.92 20.22 10.35
C VAL A 484 -34.18 20.77 11.03
N LYS A 485 -34.77 21.84 10.47
CA LYS A 485 -36.00 22.46 11.01
C LYS A 485 -37.22 21.59 10.80
N ILE A 486 -37.38 21.02 9.61
CA ILE A 486 -38.52 20.16 9.24
C ILE A 486 -38.56 18.92 10.12
N HIS A 487 -37.40 18.29 10.35
CA HIS A 487 -37.30 17.03 11.09
C HIS A 487 -36.92 17.19 12.57
N LYS A 488 -36.93 18.42 13.12
CA LYS A 488 -36.59 18.71 14.53
C LYS A 488 -35.23 18.11 14.99
N LEU A 489 -34.23 18.09 14.11
CA LEU A 489 -32.93 17.41 14.34
C LEU A 489 -31.88 18.26 15.10
N GLY A 490 -32.29 19.35 15.76
CA GLY A 490 -31.37 20.31 16.37
C GLY A 490 -30.41 19.71 17.39
N ALA A 491 -30.88 18.78 18.23
CA ALA A 491 -30.04 18.10 19.23
C ALA A 491 -28.96 17.20 18.58
N LEU A 492 -29.30 16.50 17.50
CA LEU A 492 -28.36 15.68 16.74
C LEU A 492 -27.29 16.55 16.07
N VAL A 493 -27.69 17.65 15.45
CA VAL A 493 -26.76 18.60 14.82
C VAL A 493 -25.77 19.18 15.84
N GLN A 494 -26.23 19.47 17.06
CA GLN A 494 -25.34 19.94 18.12
C GLN A 494 -24.30 18.88 18.53
N LEU A 495 -24.69 17.61 18.67
CA LEU A 495 -23.74 16.52 18.94
C LEU A 495 -22.72 16.35 17.81
N LEU A 496 -23.17 16.41 16.56
CA LEU A 496 -22.28 16.32 15.40
C LEU A 496 -21.27 17.49 15.40
N LYS A 497 -21.74 18.71 15.70
CA LYS A 497 -20.89 19.90 15.81
C LYS A 497 -19.84 19.75 16.91
N ASP A 498 -20.22 19.21 18.06
CA ASP A 498 -19.27 18.98 19.17
C ASP A 498 -18.17 17.98 18.78
N ILE A 499 -18.52 16.92 18.03
CA ILE A 499 -17.55 15.97 17.47
C ILE A 499 -16.62 16.67 16.47
N ARG A 500 -17.16 17.48 15.53
CA ARG A 500 -16.34 18.23 14.56
C ARG A 500 -15.34 19.15 15.25
N LEU A 501 -15.76 19.87 16.28
CA LEU A 501 -14.89 20.78 17.04
C LEU A 501 -13.75 20.03 17.74
N LYS A 502 -14.05 18.88 18.36
CA LYS A 502 -13.04 18.02 18.99
C LYS A 502 -12.06 17.47 17.96
N ALA A 503 -12.56 16.95 16.83
CA ALA A 503 -11.75 16.43 15.74
C ALA A 503 -10.83 17.53 15.16
N CYS A 504 -11.38 18.72 14.87
CA CYS A 504 -10.62 19.86 14.37
C CYS A 504 -9.53 20.32 15.34
N THR A 505 -9.78 20.25 16.65
CA THR A 505 -8.78 20.59 17.66
C THR A 505 -7.60 19.62 17.62
N VAL A 506 -7.90 18.32 17.50
CA VAL A 506 -6.87 17.27 17.36
C VAL A 506 -6.08 17.44 16.07
N LEU A 507 -6.75 17.58 14.93
CA LEU A 507 -6.12 17.75 13.61
C LEU A 507 -5.24 19.00 13.56
N LYS A 508 -5.69 20.13 14.11
CA LYS A 508 -4.87 21.36 14.20
C LYS A 508 -3.65 21.18 15.11
N THR A 509 -3.77 20.38 16.17
CA THR A 509 -2.64 20.06 17.05
C THR A 509 -1.62 19.19 16.34
N MET A 510 -2.06 18.10 15.68
CA MET A 510 -1.19 17.26 14.85
C MET A 510 -0.50 18.08 13.75
N SER A 511 -1.26 18.91 13.03
CA SER A 511 -0.74 19.82 12.01
C SER A 511 0.39 20.71 12.54
N ASN A 512 0.19 21.37 13.68
CA ASN A 512 1.20 22.22 14.29
C ASN A 512 2.48 21.45 14.67
N ASN A 513 2.36 20.18 15.07
CA ASN A 513 3.51 19.32 15.36
C ASN A 513 4.22 18.91 14.07
N LEU A 514 3.50 18.46 13.05
CA LEU A 514 4.07 18.08 11.74
C LEU A 514 4.82 19.25 11.10
N LEU A 515 4.28 20.47 11.16
CA LEU A 515 4.91 21.66 10.58
C LEU A 515 6.23 22.07 11.26
N LYS A 516 6.47 21.62 12.50
CA LYS A 516 7.73 21.84 13.23
C LYS A 516 8.77 20.77 12.92
N LEU A 517 8.36 19.63 12.36
CA LEU A 517 9.24 18.52 11.98
C LEU A 517 9.74 18.75 10.55
N GLY A 518 11.04 18.63 10.32
CA GLY A 518 11.57 18.88 8.97
C GLY A 518 13.05 18.61 8.75
N GLU A 519 13.83 18.35 9.80
CA GLU A 519 15.24 17.98 9.64
C GLU A 519 15.46 16.51 10.04
N VAL A 520 16.24 15.81 9.23
CA VAL A 520 16.67 14.45 9.53
C VAL A 520 17.95 14.55 10.37
N ALA A 521 17.77 14.58 11.68
CA ALA A 521 18.90 14.58 12.60
C ALA A 521 19.65 13.24 12.53
N GLY A 522 20.98 13.29 12.55
CA GLY A 522 21.82 12.10 12.68
C GLY A 522 22.04 11.28 11.40
N PHE A 523 21.51 11.69 10.23
CA PHE A 523 21.65 10.91 8.99
C PHE A 523 23.12 10.73 8.60
N ILE A 524 23.88 11.82 8.54
CA ILE A 524 25.28 11.79 8.11
C ILE A 524 26.12 11.00 9.12
N GLU A 525 25.84 11.18 10.42
CA GLU A 525 26.51 10.44 11.48
C GLU A 525 26.22 8.94 11.41
N SER A 526 25.01 8.56 11.01
CA SER A 526 24.59 7.16 10.85
C SER A 526 25.25 6.48 9.66
N CYS A 527 25.64 7.24 8.63
CA CYS A 527 26.30 6.73 7.42
C CYS A 527 27.82 6.66 7.52
N LYS A 528 28.41 7.01 8.68
CA LYS A 528 29.86 6.90 8.92
C LYS A 528 30.47 5.54 8.57
N PRO A 529 29.83 4.39 8.88
CA PRO A 529 30.37 3.07 8.54
C PRO A 529 30.59 2.82 7.04
N ILE A 530 29.97 3.63 6.18
CA ILE A 530 30.03 3.52 4.72
C ILE A 530 30.88 4.64 4.09
N THR A 531 31.11 5.75 4.79
CA THR A 531 31.98 6.82 4.30
C THR A 531 33.48 6.49 4.33
N ASP A 532 33.85 5.35 4.92
CA ASP A 532 35.24 4.86 4.93
C ASP A 532 35.70 4.37 3.54
N PHE A 533 34.78 4.22 2.58
CA PHE A 533 35.08 3.82 1.22
C PHE A 533 35.51 5.02 0.35
N PRO A 534 36.63 4.94 -0.40
CA PRO A 534 37.21 6.07 -1.13
C PRO A 534 36.28 6.74 -2.15
N THR A 535 35.30 6.01 -2.69
CA THR A 535 34.36 6.45 -3.72
C THR A 535 33.06 7.05 -3.16
N LEU A 536 32.70 6.73 -1.92
CA LEU A 536 31.51 7.23 -1.22
C LEU A 536 31.87 8.44 -0.36
N HIS A 537 32.16 9.55 -1.02
CA HIS A 537 32.55 10.78 -0.34
C HIS A 537 31.43 11.36 0.54
N HIS A 538 31.82 12.05 1.60
CA HIS A 538 30.92 12.78 2.50
C HIS A 538 29.92 13.69 1.76
N ASP A 539 30.34 14.33 0.67
CA ASP A 539 29.47 15.22 -0.13
C ASP A 539 28.32 14.47 -0.80
N PHE A 540 28.55 13.23 -1.24
CA PHE A 540 27.51 12.38 -1.80
C PHE A 540 26.46 12.04 -0.74
N VAL A 541 26.91 11.54 0.42
CA VAL A 541 26.05 11.23 1.57
C VAL A 541 25.25 12.46 2.01
N LEU A 542 25.90 13.63 2.06
CA LEU A 542 25.25 14.90 2.38
C LEU A 542 24.15 15.26 1.38
N ASN A 543 24.34 15.00 0.09
CA ASN A 543 23.34 15.25 -0.93
C ASN A 543 22.13 14.32 -0.78
N ILE A 544 22.35 13.02 -0.55
CA ILE A 544 21.26 12.07 -0.28
C ILE A 544 20.49 12.47 1.00
N ALA A 545 21.21 12.80 2.07
CA ALA A 545 20.60 13.27 3.33
C ALA A 545 19.73 14.52 3.11
N LYS A 546 20.19 15.47 2.29
CA LYS A 546 19.42 16.68 1.92
C LYS A 546 18.18 16.33 1.11
N SER A 547 18.28 15.43 0.13
CA SER A 547 17.15 14.98 -0.69
C SER A 547 16.08 14.29 0.16
N VAL A 548 16.48 13.36 1.02
CA VAL A 548 15.58 12.69 1.97
C VAL A 548 14.92 13.70 2.91
N SER A 549 15.69 14.64 3.46
CA SER A 549 15.16 15.70 4.33
C SER A 549 14.15 16.58 3.62
N LYS A 550 14.43 16.98 2.37
CA LYS A 550 13.54 17.80 1.55
C LYS A 550 12.24 17.06 1.24
N SER A 551 12.33 15.78 0.84
CA SER A 551 11.17 14.93 0.56
C SER A 551 10.28 14.78 1.79
N ARG A 552 10.84 14.36 2.94
CA ARG A 552 10.10 14.24 4.20
C ARG A 552 9.44 15.54 4.62
N LYS A 553 10.16 16.66 4.53
CA LYS A 553 9.63 17.99 4.85
C LYS A 553 8.47 18.39 3.93
N LYS A 554 8.52 18.03 2.63
CA LYS A 554 7.43 18.25 1.68
C LYS A 554 6.16 17.52 2.15
N VAL A 555 6.29 16.23 2.49
CA VAL A 555 5.19 15.38 2.97
C VAL A 555 4.56 15.93 4.26
N LEU A 556 5.37 16.11 5.31
CA LEU A 556 4.88 16.57 6.62
C LEU A 556 4.18 17.92 6.54
N LYS A 557 4.74 18.84 5.73
CA LYS A 557 4.14 20.17 5.50
C LYS A 557 2.85 20.09 4.68
N GLY A 558 2.81 19.24 3.67
CA GLY A 558 1.62 19.04 2.83
C GLY A 558 0.45 18.47 3.65
N ILE A 559 0.69 17.39 4.40
CA ILE A 559 -0.31 16.77 5.30
C ILE A 559 -0.75 17.78 6.36
N GLY A 560 0.19 18.43 7.06
CA GLY A 560 -0.13 19.40 8.10
C GLY A 560 -1.01 20.55 7.59
N LYS A 561 -0.71 21.09 6.40
CA LYS A 561 -1.58 22.11 5.78
C LYS A 561 -2.92 21.53 5.30
N GLY A 562 -2.93 20.29 4.80
CA GLY A 562 -4.12 19.54 4.37
C GLY A 562 -5.15 19.44 5.49
N MET A 563 -4.70 19.04 6.68
CA MET A 563 -5.53 19.00 7.89
C MET A 563 -6.20 20.35 8.20
N VAL A 564 -5.46 21.47 8.09
CA VAL A 564 -6.01 22.81 8.37
C VAL A 564 -7.05 23.20 7.32
N LYS A 565 -6.79 22.93 6.04
CA LYS A 565 -7.73 23.16 4.93
C LYS A 565 -9.03 22.40 5.17
N ILE A 566 -8.95 21.11 5.47
CA ILE A 566 -10.10 20.24 5.74
C ILE A 566 -10.89 20.71 6.98
N CYS A 567 -10.21 21.08 8.07
CA CYS A 567 -10.87 21.65 9.25
C CYS A 567 -11.60 22.96 8.93
N THR A 568 -11.06 23.76 8.00
CA THR A 568 -11.68 25.03 7.58
C THR A 568 -12.94 24.78 6.76
N ASN A 569 -12.88 23.81 5.84
CA ASN A 569 -13.97 23.49 4.93
C ASN A 569 -15.13 22.76 5.65
N TYR A 570 -14.82 21.88 6.59
CA TYR A 570 -15.80 20.93 7.15
C TYR A 570 -15.95 20.99 8.68
N GLY A 571 -15.23 21.89 9.36
CA GLY A 571 -15.27 21.99 10.82
C GLY A 571 -16.48 22.74 11.41
N GLN A 572 -17.29 23.39 10.56
CA GLN A 572 -18.47 24.18 10.98
C GLN A 572 -19.75 23.35 11.10
#